data_AF-A0A534ZKY9-F1
#
_entry.id   AF-A0A534ZKY9-F1
#
_cell.length_a   1.000
_cell.length_b   1.000
_cell.length_c   1.000
_cell.angle_alpha   90.00
_cell.angle_beta   90.00
_cell.angle_gamma   90.00
#
_symmetry.space_group_name_H-M   'P 1'
#
loop_
_entity.id
_entity.type
_entity.pdbx_description
1 polymer ?
#
loop_
_entity_poly.entity_id
_entity_poly.type
_entity_poly.pdbx_seq_one_letter_code
_entity_poly.pdbx_strand_id
1 'polypeptide(L)'
;MMRIPALLATLLVLAPVARADCPPDCIAGGGPAATDCFIAWSGMQAMSEACIDGQACDIDGKVDGVCTLGLQGCINVQGLGTCTPAGLSAPPTVTPSSNSTGHALAATLAALDPATYGCTPPGLGLPLKLSLAGIKAGKARLTVTASSGGKRDRDKLRLTCTPGAAQISFARDVQPILTSRCAIAACHTGPSATASGKQSLDAGVAYADSVNAPATTGKLLRVKPGSIRSSQMAHRILGQGLPRGGAVMPLGCPGFPPAGGCLTPGETFTILSWIAEGAPDD
;
A
#
# COMPACT_ATOMS: atom_id res chain seq x y z
N MET A 1 -65.60 25.22 42.01
CA MET A 1 -64.15 24.98 41.76
C MET A 1 -64.04 23.81 40.78
N MET A 2 -63.82 24.10 39.50
CA MET A 2 -63.89 23.14 38.40
C MET A 2 -62.48 22.66 38.05
N ARG A 3 -62.23 21.34 38.10
CA ARG A 3 -60.95 20.72 37.74
C ARG A 3 -61.01 20.23 36.30
N ILE A 4 -60.12 20.72 35.44
CA ILE A 4 -59.94 20.28 34.05
C ILE A 4 -58.71 19.35 34.03
N PRO A 5 -58.81 18.10 33.55
CA PRO A 5 -57.64 17.25 33.36
C PRO A 5 -57.00 17.55 32.00
N ALA A 6 -55.72 17.93 32.03
CA ALA A 6 -54.92 18.07 30.82
C ALA A 6 -54.44 16.67 30.36
N LEU A 7 -54.96 16.20 29.23
CA LEU A 7 -54.42 15.04 28.53
C LEU A 7 -53.10 15.42 27.86
N LEU A 8 -52.00 14.80 28.30
CA LEU A 8 -50.72 14.85 27.63
C LEU A 8 -50.74 13.84 26.46
N ALA A 9 -50.80 14.33 25.22
CA ALA A 9 -50.66 13.51 24.02
C ALA A 9 -49.17 13.38 23.66
N THR A 10 -48.60 12.21 23.89
CA THR A 10 -47.23 11.87 23.49
C THR A 10 -47.20 11.58 21.98
N LEU A 11 -46.76 12.54 21.17
CA LEU A 11 -46.47 12.32 19.75
C LEU A 11 -45.20 11.48 19.62
N LEU A 12 -45.33 10.24 19.15
CA LEU A 12 -44.20 9.39 18.78
C LEU A 12 -43.73 9.79 17.37
N VAL A 13 -42.62 10.52 17.26
CA VAL A 13 -41.99 10.84 15.98
C VAL A 13 -41.15 9.64 15.53
N LEU A 14 -41.68 8.86 14.60
CA LEU A 14 -40.91 7.84 13.87
C LEU A 14 -39.98 8.56 12.89
N ALA A 15 -38.73 8.80 13.28
CA ALA A 15 -37.70 9.25 12.35
C ALA A 15 -37.46 8.14 11.31
N PRO A 16 -37.39 8.45 10.00
CA PRO A 16 -36.98 7.48 9.01
C PRO A 16 -35.54 7.07 9.32
N VAL A 17 -35.34 5.78 9.58
CA VAL A 17 -34.01 5.20 9.64
C VAL A 17 -33.43 5.39 8.24
N ALA A 18 -32.49 6.33 8.10
CA ALA A 18 -31.71 6.48 6.88
C ALA A 18 -31.07 5.12 6.60
N ARG A 19 -31.63 4.38 5.64
CA ARG A 19 -31.01 3.16 5.15
C ARG A 19 -29.74 3.65 4.47
N ALA A 20 -28.59 3.12 4.88
CA ALA A 20 -27.34 3.40 4.21
C ALA A 20 -27.43 2.76 2.82
N ASP A 21 -27.97 3.52 1.87
CA ASP A 21 -27.86 3.22 0.46
C ASP A 21 -26.38 3.30 0.08
N CYS A 22 -25.99 2.57 -0.96
CA CYS A 22 -24.64 2.64 -1.49
C CYS A 22 -24.19 4.10 -1.66
N PRO A 23 -22.92 4.45 -1.42
CA PRO A 23 -22.36 5.70 -1.91
C PRO A 23 -22.85 5.99 -3.35
N PRO A 24 -23.17 7.26 -3.68
CA PRO A 24 -23.79 7.60 -4.96
C PRO A 24 -22.96 7.22 -6.19
N ASP A 25 -21.69 6.86 -5.99
CA ASP A 25 -20.72 6.46 -7.00
C ASP A 25 -20.51 4.93 -7.09
N CYS A 26 -21.34 4.12 -6.43
CA CYS A 26 -21.19 2.68 -6.51
C CYS A 26 -21.37 2.14 -7.94
N ILE A 27 -20.42 1.30 -8.36
CA ILE A 27 -20.46 0.56 -9.61
C ILE A 27 -20.61 -0.94 -9.32
N ALA A 28 -21.42 -1.62 -10.14
CA ALA A 28 -21.48 -3.07 -10.14
C ALA A 28 -20.14 -3.66 -10.56
N GLY A 29 -19.68 -4.72 -9.90
CA GLY A 29 -18.38 -5.33 -10.19
C GLY A 29 -18.35 -6.19 -11.47
N GLY A 30 -19.53 -6.36 -12.08
CA GLY A 30 -19.76 -7.01 -13.35
C GLY A 30 -20.15 -8.48 -13.20
N GLY A 31 -20.83 -9.02 -14.21
CA GLY A 31 -21.43 -10.35 -14.13
C GLY A 31 -22.94 -10.26 -14.23
N PRO A 32 -23.69 -11.24 -13.67
CA PRO A 32 -25.14 -11.21 -13.72
C PRO A 32 -25.70 -10.11 -12.79
N ALA A 33 -26.49 -9.20 -13.34
CA ALA A 33 -27.21 -8.16 -12.58
C ALA A 33 -28.11 -8.70 -11.45
N ALA A 34 -28.38 -10.01 -11.41
CA ALA A 34 -29.12 -10.67 -10.33
C ALA A 34 -28.26 -11.00 -9.10
N THR A 35 -26.95 -10.78 -9.15
CA THR A 35 -26.00 -11.04 -8.06
C THR A 35 -25.13 -9.84 -7.69
N ASP A 36 -25.05 -8.81 -8.55
CA ASP A 36 -24.20 -7.63 -8.34
C ASP A 36 -24.46 -6.86 -7.03
N CYS A 37 -25.60 -7.07 -6.36
CA CYS A 37 -25.84 -6.50 -5.03
C CYS A 37 -25.10 -7.22 -3.90
N PHE A 38 -24.50 -8.39 -4.16
CA PHE A 38 -23.76 -9.12 -3.13
C PHE A 38 -22.47 -8.37 -2.79
N ILE A 39 -21.79 -7.84 -3.81
CA ILE A 39 -20.67 -6.94 -3.65
C ILE A 39 -20.66 -5.89 -4.78
N ALA A 40 -20.47 -4.62 -4.41
CA ALA A 40 -20.28 -3.51 -5.34
C ALA A 40 -19.08 -2.66 -4.91
N TRP A 41 -18.66 -1.75 -5.79
CA TRP A 41 -17.43 -0.99 -5.61
C TRP A 41 -17.68 0.51 -5.63
N SER A 42 -16.98 1.26 -4.78
CA SER A 42 -17.02 2.73 -4.72
C SER A 42 -15.59 3.27 -4.62
N GLY A 43 -15.40 4.57 -4.86
CA GLY A 43 -14.08 5.20 -4.82
C GLY A 43 -13.16 4.81 -5.98
N MET A 44 -13.75 4.31 -7.07
CA MET A 44 -13.07 3.94 -8.31
C MET A 44 -13.97 4.21 -9.52
N GLN A 45 -13.37 4.52 -10.68
CA GLN A 45 -14.13 4.88 -11.89
C GLN A 45 -14.55 3.67 -12.73
N ALA A 46 -13.81 2.57 -12.63
CA ALA A 46 -14.06 1.35 -13.39
C ALA A 46 -13.32 0.16 -12.76
N MET A 47 -13.79 -1.06 -13.00
CA MET A 47 -13.14 -2.32 -12.56
C MET A 47 -11.69 -2.50 -13.04
N SER A 48 -11.25 -1.66 -13.97
CA SER A 48 -9.85 -1.50 -14.34
C SER A 48 -9.42 -0.06 -14.06
N GLU A 49 -8.55 0.12 -13.06
CA GLU A 49 -8.09 1.43 -12.62
C GLU A 49 -6.56 1.52 -12.70
N ALA A 50 -6.09 2.66 -13.17
CA ALA A 50 -4.68 2.99 -13.23
C ALA A 50 -4.46 4.29 -12.48
N CYS A 51 -3.48 4.27 -11.58
CA CYS A 51 -3.09 5.41 -10.79
C CYS A 51 -1.59 5.69 -10.93
N ILE A 52 -1.23 6.96 -10.85
CA ILE A 52 0.17 7.40 -10.75
C ILE A 52 0.39 7.76 -9.29
N ASP A 53 1.43 7.19 -8.69
CA ASP A 53 1.88 7.43 -7.32
C ASP A 53 2.04 8.94 -7.07
N GLY A 54 1.36 9.46 -6.05
CA GLY A 54 1.30 10.88 -5.70
C GLY A 54 0.39 11.77 -6.57
N GLN A 55 -0.46 11.21 -7.43
CA GLN A 55 -1.49 11.97 -8.16
C GLN A 55 -2.87 11.90 -7.48
N ALA A 56 -3.88 12.58 -8.02
CA ALA A 56 -5.20 12.68 -7.39
C ALA A 56 -5.93 11.34 -7.14
N CYS A 57 -5.62 10.29 -7.90
CA CYS A 57 -6.15 8.94 -7.69
C CYS A 57 -5.51 8.21 -6.49
N ASP A 58 -4.37 8.73 -6.04
CA ASP A 58 -3.62 8.27 -4.88
C ASP A 58 -4.02 9.17 -3.70
N ILE A 59 -4.87 8.64 -2.83
CA ILE A 59 -5.62 9.47 -1.89
C ILE A 59 -4.74 10.06 -0.78
N ASP A 60 -3.53 9.53 -0.58
CA ASP A 60 -2.57 10.12 0.35
C ASP A 60 -1.68 11.20 -0.31
N GLY A 61 -1.70 11.28 -1.66
CA GLY A 61 -0.98 12.25 -2.47
C GLY A 61 0.55 12.15 -2.36
N LYS A 62 1.10 11.05 -1.86
CA LYS A 62 2.54 10.89 -1.65
C LYS A 62 3.19 10.12 -2.80
N VAL A 63 4.40 10.52 -3.15
CA VAL A 63 5.25 9.74 -4.06
C VAL A 63 6.15 8.85 -3.19
N ASP A 64 5.58 7.78 -2.64
CA ASP A 64 6.30 6.87 -1.74
C ASP A 64 6.39 5.43 -2.29
N GLY A 65 6.00 5.22 -3.54
CA GLY A 65 6.05 3.94 -4.20
C GLY A 65 4.89 3.01 -3.86
N VAL A 66 3.81 3.53 -3.29
CA VAL A 66 2.57 2.83 -3.02
C VAL A 66 1.40 3.75 -3.35
N CYS A 67 0.63 3.41 -4.39
CA CYS A 67 -0.64 4.10 -4.60
C CYS A 67 -1.65 3.65 -3.53
N THR A 68 -2.11 4.58 -2.70
CA THR A 68 -3.17 4.39 -1.73
C THR A 68 -4.52 4.66 -2.40
N LEU A 69 -5.22 3.61 -2.81
CA LEU A 69 -6.42 3.73 -3.62
C LEU A 69 -7.66 3.99 -2.77
N GLY A 70 -8.56 4.85 -3.27
CA GLY A 70 -9.87 5.13 -2.66
C GLY A 70 -10.89 3.99 -2.74
N LEU A 71 -10.51 2.85 -3.32
CA LEU A 71 -11.36 1.69 -3.55
C LEU A 71 -11.98 1.19 -2.25
N GLN A 72 -13.31 1.03 -2.28
CA GLN A 72 -14.12 0.45 -1.22
C GLN A 72 -14.93 -0.71 -1.78
N GLY A 73 -14.98 -1.84 -1.05
CA GLY A 73 -15.88 -2.94 -1.34
C GLY A 73 -17.10 -2.88 -0.42
N CYS A 74 -18.29 -2.80 -0.99
CA CYS A 74 -19.56 -2.71 -0.27
C CYS A 74 -20.36 -4.00 -0.45
N ILE A 75 -20.85 -4.61 0.63
CA ILE A 75 -21.64 -5.85 0.59
C ILE A 75 -23.12 -5.61 0.88
N ASN A 76 -23.97 -6.52 0.44
CA ASN A 76 -25.42 -6.49 0.66
C ASN A 76 -26.07 -5.15 0.23
N VAL A 77 -25.67 -4.65 -0.95
CA VAL A 77 -26.04 -3.34 -1.47
C VAL A 77 -27.51 -3.29 -1.87
N GLN A 78 -28.24 -2.31 -1.37
CA GLN A 78 -29.65 -2.11 -1.73
C GLN A 78 -29.76 -1.25 -2.99
N GLY A 79 -30.84 -1.44 -3.76
CA GLY A 79 -31.16 -0.56 -4.90
C GLY A 79 -30.26 -0.72 -6.13
N LEU A 80 -29.36 -1.71 -6.15
CA LEU A 80 -28.47 -1.96 -7.28
C LEU A 80 -29.15 -2.86 -8.33
N GLY A 81 -29.74 -2.23 -9.34
CA GLY A 81 -30.42 -2.94 -10.43
C GLY A 81 -31.62 -3.75 -9.95
N THR A 82 -31.74 -4.99 -10.42
CA THR A 82 -32.82 -5.92 -10.04
C THR A 82 -32.43 -6.87 -8.90
N CYS A 83 -31.28 -6.65 -8.27
CA CYS A 83 -30.74 -7.54 -7.27
C CYS A 83 -31.28 -7.19 -5.88
N THR A 84 -31.76 -8.20 -5.15
CA THR A 84 -32.22 -8.06 -3.77
C THR A 84 -31.25 -8.79 -2.84
N PRO A 85 -30.51 -8.09 -1.97
CA PRO A 85 -29.55 -8.73 -1.08
C PRO A 85 -30.27 -9.46 0.07
N ALA A 86 -29.75 -10.64 0.45
CA ALA A 86 -30.33 -11.51 1.47
C ALA A 86 -29.31 -11.93 2.56
N GLY A 87 -28.22 -11.16 2.71
CA GLY A 87 -27.07 -11.56 3.52
C GLY A 87 -26.16 -12.54 2.77
N LEU A 88 -24.86 -12.47 3.04
CA LEU A 88 -23.86 -13.35 2.45
C LEU A 88 -23.73 -14.64 3.27
N SER A 89 -23.43 -15.75 2.60
CA SER A 89 -23.21 -17.06 3.25
C SER A 89 -21.89 -17.11 4.03
N ALA A 90 -20.93 -16.25 3.68
CA ALA A 90 -19.64 -16.07 4.31
C ALA A 90 -19.05 -14.72 3.86
N PRO A 91 -18.00 -14.21 4.52
CA PRO A 91 -17.29 -13.04 4.02
C PRO A 91 -16.77 -13.26 2.59
N PRO A 92 -16.71 -12.21 1.76
CA PRO A 92 -16.16 -12.31 0.42
C PRO A 92 -14.71 -12.83 0.42
N THR A 93 -14.38 -13.61 -0.60
CA THR A 93 -13.03 -14.16 -0.80
C THR A 93 -12.29 -13.42 -1.89
N VAL A 94 -10.97 -13.24 -1.75
CA VAL A 94 -10.12 -12.53 -2.72
C VAL A 94 -9.01 -13.45 -3.22
N THR A 95 -8.80 -13.50 -4.54
CA THR A 95 -7.75 -14.31 -5.16
C THR A 95 -6.96 -13.52 -6.20
N PRO A 96 -5.63 -13.69 -6.31
CA PRO A 96 -4.77 -14.46 -5.40
C PRO A 96 -4.54 -13.73 -4.07
N SER A 97 -4.61 -14.45 -2.95
CA SER A 97 -4.32 -13.92 -1.61
C SER A 97 -2.83 -13.80 -1.29
N SER A 98 -1.96 -14.33 -2.15
CA SER A 98 -0.49 -14.18 -2.03
C SER A 98 0.02 -12.82 -2.46
N ASN A 99 -0.81 -12.03 -3.17
CA ASN A 99 -0.53 -10.63 -3.45
C ASN A 99 -0.85 -9.79 -2.20
N SER A 100 0.03 -8.90 -1.77
CA SER A 100 -0.16 -8.09 -0.56
C SER A 100 -1.42 -7.22 -0.60
N THR A 101 -1.70 -6.59 -1.75
CA THR A 101 -2.95 -5.85 -2.00
C THR A 101 -4.17 -6.77 -1.91
N GLY A 102 -4.08 -7.96 -2.50
CA GLY A 102 -5.14 -8.98 -2.41
C GLY A 102 -5.40 -9.46 -0.98
N HIS A 103 -4.33 -9.65 -0.20
CA HIS A 103 -4.42 -10.01 1.21
C HIS A 103 -5.05 -8.89 2.05
N ALA A 104 -4.63 -7.63 1.83
CA ALA A 104 -5.19 -6.47 2.52
C ALA A 104 -6.69 -6.33 2.23
N LEU A 105 -7.10 -6.41 0.96
CA LEU A 105 -8.52 -6.37 0.57
C LEU A 105 -9.33 -7.53 1.17
N ALA A 106 -8.75 -8.73 1.21
CA ALA A 106 -9.39 -9.88 1.87
C ALA A 106 -9.62 -9.61 3.35
N ALA A 107 -8.63 -9.06 4.05
CA ALA A 107 -8.73 -8.76 5.47
C ALA A 107 -9.79 -7.69 5.76
N THR A 108 -9.87 -6.63 4.96
CA THR A 108 -10.87 -5.57 5.14
C THR A 108 -12.29 -6.07 4.85
N LEU A 109 -12.47 -6.90 3.81
CA LEU A 109 -13.77 -7.50 3.50
C LEU A 109 -14.20 -8.52 4.58
N ALA A 110 -13.25 -9.27 5.13
CA ALA A 110 -13.51 -10.23 6.21
C ALA A 110 -13.95 -9.57 7.53
N ALA A 111 -13.66 -8.28 7.71
CA ALA A 111 -14.08 -7.51 8.88
C ALA A 111 -15.54 -7.02 8.81
N LEU A 112 -16.19 -7.11 7.65
CA LEU A 112 -17.59 -6.74 7.48
C LEU A 112 -18.51 -7.85 8.02
N ASP A 113 -19.65 -7.46 8.58
CA ASP A 113 -20.70 -8.40 8.97
C ASP A 113 -21.42 -8.91 7.70
N PRO A 114 -21.32 -10.21 7.36
CA PRO A 114 -21.93 -10.76 6.15
C PRO A 114 -23.46 -10.68 6.16
N ALA A 115 -24.11 -10.52 7.31
CA ALA A 115 -25.57 -10.47 7.40
C ALA A 115 -26.17 -9.08 7.09
N THR A 116 -25.34 -8.03 7.12
CA THR A 116 -25.79 -6.64 7.00
C THR A 116 -25.05 -5.88 5.91
N TYR A 117 -25.58 -4.72 5.53
CA TYR A 117 -24.89 -3.83 4.61
C TYR A 117 -23.66 -3.22 5.30
N GLY A 118 -22.55 -3.12 4.57
CA GLY A 118 -21.34 -2.45 5.03
C GLY A 118 -20.33 -2.26 3.91
N CYS A 119 -19.47 -1.25 4.03
CA CYS A 119 -18.37 -1.00 3.12
C CYS A 119 -17.04 -1.03 3.87
N THR A 120 -15.99 -1.51 3.20
CA THR A 120 -14.62 -1.38 3.71
C THR A 120 -14.22 0.10 3.76
N PRO A 121 -13.31 0.51 4.68
CA PRO A 121 -12.70 1.82 4.59
C PRO A 121 -11.90 1.96 3.27
N PRO A 122 -11.72 3.19 2.74
CA PRO A 122 -10.80 3.44 1.62
C PRO A 122 -9.34 3.29 2.08
N GLY A 123 -8.41 3.31 1.14
CA GLY A 123 -6.97 3.28 1.43
C GLY A 123 -6.30 1.95 1.12
N LEU A 124 -6.74 1.27 0.06
CA LEU A 124 -6.12 0.02 -0.38
C LEU A 124 -4.76 0.30 -1.03
N GLY A 125 -3.68 -0.10 -0.36
CA GLY A 125 -2.31 0.07 -0.87
C GLY A 125 -1.97 -0.85 -2.04
N LEU A 126 -1.46 -0.27 -3.14
CA LEU A 126 -0.92 -0.95 -4.30
C LEU A 126 0.55 -0.60 -4.53
N PRO A 127 1.50 -1.40 -3.99
CA PRO A 127 2.92 -1.08 -4.08
C PRO A 127 3.46 -1.23 -5.50
N LEU A 128 4.39 -0.34 -5.87
CA LEU A 128 5.22 -0.47 -7.06
C LEU A 128 6.11 -1.71 -6.99
N LYS A 129 6.57 -2.17 -8.15
CA LYS A 129 7.54 -3.27 -8.24
C LYS A 129 8.96 -2.72 -8.21
N LEU A 130 9.64 -2.91 -7.08
CA LEU A 130 11.04 -2.53 -6.88
C LEU A 130 11.97 -3.70 -7.21
N SER A 131 13.01 -3.46 -8.01
CA SER A 131 13.98 -4.49 -8.39
C SER A 131 15.29 -3.88 -8.85
N LEU A 132 16.33 -4.71 -8.96
CA LEU A 132 17.59 -4.28 -9.57
C LEU A 132 17.45 -3.77 -11.00
N ALA A 133 16.42 -4.22 -11.74
CA ALA A 133 16.15 -3.77 -13.09
C ALA A 133 15.44 -2.41 -13.16
N GLY A 134 15.14 -1.78 -12.02
CA GLY A 134 14.43 -0.51 -11.92
C GLY A 134 13.13 -0.60 -11.15
N ILE A 135 12.49 0.57 -11.04
CA ILE A 135 11.16 0.77 -10.47
C ILE A 135 10.13 0.63 -11.59
N LYS A 136 9.17 -0.28 -11.41
CA LYS A 136 8.15 -0.59 -12.42
C LYS A 136 6.77 -0.51 -11.80
N ALA A 137 5.77 -0.39 -12.68
CA ALA A 137 4.38 -0.38 -12.27
C ALA A 137 4.01 -1.61 -11.42
N GLY A 138 3.35 -1.35 -10.29
CA GLY A 138 2.66 -2.33 -9.47
C GLY A 138 1.36 -2.75 -10.16
N LYS A 139 1.02 -4.04 -10.13
CA LYS A 139 -0.21 -4.56 -10.74
C LYS A 139 -0.87 -5.57 -9.82
N ALA A 140 -2.16 -5.40 -9.57
CA ALA A 140 -2.99 -6.38 -8.90
C ALA A 140 -4.13 -6.80 -9.84
N ARG A 141 -4.30 -8.11 -10.02
CA ARG A 141 -5.42 -8.71 -10.74
C ARG A 141 -6.16 -9.58 -9.76
N LEU A 142 -7.21 -9.04 -9.18
CA LEU A 142 -7.94 -9.67 -8.09
C LEU A 142 -9.28 -10.20 -8.61
N THR A 143 -9.65 -11.40 -8.19
CA THR A 143 -11.01 -11.90 -8.31
C THR A 143 -11.62 -11.93 -6.92
N VAL A 144 -12.72 -11.21 -6.73
CA VAL A 144 -13.46 -11.14 -5.48
C VAL A 144 -14.76 -11.93 -5.66
N THR A 145 -15.06 -12.83 -4.73
CA THR A 145 -16.25 -13.67 -4.80
C THR A 145 -17.08 -13.52 -3.55
N ALA A 146 -18.31 -13.03 -3.71
CA ALA A 146 -19.35 -13.04 -2.69
C ALA A 146 -20.38 -14.12 -3.04
N SER A 147 -21.03 -14.71 -2.03
CA SER A 147 -21.99 -15.80 -2.24
C SER A 147 -23.20 -15.64 -1.33
N SER A 148 -24.39 -15.89 -1.86
CA SER A 148 -25.63 -15.90 -1.08
C SER A 148 -26.64 -16.85 -1.74
N GLY A 149 -27.32 -17.67 -0.93
CA GLY A 149 -28.40 -18.56 -1.41
C GLY A 149 -28.00 -19.48 -2.57
N GLY A 150 -26.77 -19.97 -2.60
CA GLY A 150 -26.22 -20.82 -3.67
C GLY A 150 -25.83 -20.08 -4.96
N LYS A 151 -26.07 -18.77 -5.03
CA LYS A 151 -25.60 -17.88 -6.09
C LYS A 151 -24.25 -17.27 -5.73
N ARG A 152 -23.49 -16.87 -6.74
CA ARG A 152 -22.17 -16.26 -6.59
C ARG A 152 -22.08 -15.02 -7.44
N ASP A 153 -21.53 -13.99 -6.83
CA ASP A 153 -21.08 -12.79 -7.49
C ASP A 153 -19.57 -12.83 -7.63
N ARG A 154 -19.04 -12.47 -8.79
CA ARG A 154 -17.61 -12.68 -9.14
C ARG A 154 -17.05 -11.50 -9.91
N ASP A 155 -16.40 -10.64 -9.15
CA ASP A 155 -15.83 -9.40 -9.66
C ASP A 155 -14.36 -9.55 -9.98
N LYS A 156 -13.94 -8.90 -11.06
CA LYS A 156 -12.54 -8.88 -11.48
C LYS A 156 -11.99 -7.47 -11.45
N LEU A 157 -11.15 -7.20 -10.46
CA LEU A 157 -10.44 -5.94 -10.31
C LEU A 157 -9.08 -6.01 -11.02
N ARG A 158 -8.76 -4.96 -11.77
CA ARG A 158 -7.45 -4.75 -12.41
C ARG A 158 -6.90 -3.41 -11.97
N LEU A 159 -6.00 -3.43 -11.00
CA LEU A 159 -5.42 -2.22 -10.44
C LEU A 159 -3.99 -2.08 -10.91
N THR A 160 -3.60 -0.89 -11.33
CA THR A 160 -2.23 -0.57 -11.73
C THR A 160 -1.77 0.69 -11.01
N CYS A 161 -0.63 0.61 -10.33
CA CYS A 161 0.08 1.76 -9.79
C CYS A 161 1.31 2.00 -10.65
N THR A 162 1.49 3.22 -11.15
CA THR A 162 2.63 3.62 -11.98
C THR A 162 3.52 4.59 -11.21
N PRO A 163 4.85 4.54 -11.39
CA PRO A 163 5.74 5.43 -10.65
C PRO A 163 5.44 6.89 -10.93
N GLY A 164 5.33 7.69 -9.87
CA GLY A 164 5.27 9.14 -9.94
C GLY A 164 6.63 9.75 -10.25
N ALA A 165 6.63 11.02 -10.65
CA ALA A 165 7.85 11.80 -10.74
C ALA A 165 8.28 12.20 -9.33
N ALA A 166 9.19 11.43 -8.74
CA ALA A 166 9.78 11.79 -7.47
C ALA A 166 10.84 12.89 -7.67
N GLN A 167 10.99 13.76 -6.68
CA GLN A 167 12.05 14.76 -6.59
C GLN A 167 12.76 14.52 -5.27
N ILE A 168 13.51 13.42 -5.20
CA ILE A 168 14.07 12.94 -3.95
C ILE A 168 15.37 13.69 -3.65
N SER A 169 15.39 14.39 -2.53
CA SER A 169 16.60 15.06 -2.03
C SER A 169 17.41 14.15 -1.13
N PHE A 170 18.74 14.17 -1.28
CA PHE A 170 19.58 13.38 -0.40
C PHE A 170 19.45 13.83 1.06
N ALA A 171 19.62 15.13 1.32
CA ALA A 171 19.63 15.64 2.68
C ALA A 171 18.26 15.54 3.37
N ARG A 172 17.18 15.80 2.62
CA ARG A 172 15.81 15.82 3.16
C ARG A 172 15.20 14.43 3.31
N ASP A 173 15.38 13.55 2.33
CA ASP A 173 14.61 12.32 2.24
C ASP A 173 15.45 11.07 2.49
N VAL A 174 16.68 11.00 1.95
CA VAL A 174 17.53 9.80 2.04
C VAL A 174 18.30 9.76 3.35
N GLN A 175 18.97 10.84 3.72
CA GLN A 175 19.82 10.89 4.91
C GLN A 175 19.05 10.55 6.20
N PRO A 176 17.82 11.02 6.45
CA PRO A 176 17.08 10.63 7.65
C PRO A 176 16.81 9.11 7.73
N ILE A 177 16.60 8.46 6.58
CA ILE A 177 16.44 7.01 6.50
C ILE A 177 17.77 6.33 6.84
N LEU A 178 18.87 6.78 6.25
CA LEU A 178 20.20 6.24 6.54
C LEU A 178 20.55 6.40 8.03
N THR A 179 20.27 7.57 8.61
CA THR A 179 20.50 7.84 10.03
C THR A 179 19.67 6.92 10.94
N SER A 180 18.38 6.75 10.66
CA SER A 180 17.50 5.96 11.53
C SER A 180 17.64 4.45 11.36
N ARG A 181 17.94 3.98 10.14
CA ARG A 181 17.94 2.54 9.81
C ARG A 181 19.33 1.92 9.73
N CYS A 182 20.36 2.72 9.42
CA CYS A 182 21.69 2.19 9.06
C CYS A 182 22.83 2.75 9.90
N ALA A 183 22.85 4.05 10.19
CA ALA A 183 23.83 4.73 11.04
C ALA A 183 23.50 4.50 12.52
N ILE A 184 23.48 3.23 12.90
CA ILE A 184 23.34 2.76 14.27
C ILE A 184 24.69 2.25 14.78
N ALA A 185 24.89 2.36 16.09
CA ALA A 185 26.11 1.92 16.76
C ALA A 185 26.46 0.47 16.35
N ALA A 186 27.74 0.24 16.04
CA ALA A 186 28.28 -1.02 15.54
C ALA A 186 27.87 -1.45 14.11
N CYS A 187 27.08 -0.65 13.38
CA CYS A 187 26.82 -0.87 11.95
C CYS A 187 27.55 0.18 11.10
N HIS A 188 26.94 1.33 10.81
CA HIS A 188 27.49 2.32 9.87
C HIS A 188 27.74 3.70 10.51
N THR A 189 28.10 3.74 11.78
CA THR A 189 28.45 4.98 12.50
C THR A 189 29.96 5.11 12.73
N GLY A 190 30.40 6.35 12.89
CA GLY A 190 31.78 6.71 13.19
C GLY A 190 32.65 6.79 11.93
N PRO A 191 33.97 6.93 12.10
CA PRO A 191 34.91 7.02 10.99
C PRO A 191 34.79 5.80 10.04
N SER A 192 34.88 6.06 8.73
CA SER A 192 34.80 5.00 7.72
C SER A 192 35.80 3.87 7.91
N ALA A 193 36.96 4.10 8.54
CA ALA A 193 37.92 3.04 8.84
C ALA A 193 37.38 1.96 9.81
N THR A 194 36.47 2.34 10.71
CA THR A 194 35.92 1.50 11.78
C THR A 194 34.46 1.10 11.56
N ALA A 195 33.74 1.79 10.68
CA ALA A 195 32.36 1.46 10.31
C ALA A 195 32.30 0.18 9.45
N SER A 196 31.17 -0.54 9.51
CA SER A 196 30.94 -1.77 8.74
C SER A 196 31.09 -1.52 7.25
N GLY A 197 31.77 -2.44 6.56
CA GLY A 197 32.04 -2.30 5.13
C GLY A 197 32.93 -1.10 4.77
N LYS A 198 33.60 -0.52 5.77
CA LYS A 198 34.36 0.73 5.71
C LYS A 198 33.55 1.94 5.25
N GLN A 199 32.27 2.01 5.61
CA GLN A 199 31.31 3.02 5.15
C GLN A 199 30.62 3.67 6.33
N SER A 200 30.84 4.98 6.52
CA SER A 200 30.02 5.80 7.41
C SER A 200 28.76 6.25 6.68
N LEU A 201 27.63 6.17 7.39
CA LEU A 201 26.34 6.71 6.95
C LEU A 201 25.86 7.84 7.89
N ASP A 202 26.77 8.38 8.70
CA ASP A 202 26.51 9.54 9.54
C ASP A 202 26.23 10.79 8.68
N ALA A 203 25.37 11.66 9.21
CA ALA A 203 25.05 12.93 8.55
C ALA A 203 26.33 13.76 8.31
N GLY A 204 26.42 14.37 7.13
CA GLY A 204 27.57 15.17 6.71
C GLY A 204 28.70 14.39 6.03
N VAL A 205 28.75 13.06 6.15
CA VAL A 205 29.76 12.21 5.48
C VAL A 205 29.16 11.14 4.58
N ALA A 206 27.91 10.73 4.84
CA ALA A 206 27.29 9.59 4.15
C ALA A 206 27.26 9.70 2.62
N TYR A 207 27.00 10.90 2.08
CA TYR A 207 26.96 11.11 0.63
C TYR A 207 28.31 10.80 -0.01
N ALA A 208 29.38 11.47 0.45
CA ALA A 208 30.73 11.30 -0.06
C ALA A 208 31.26 9.87 0.14
N ASP A 209 30.90 9.22 1.24
CA ASP A 209 31.26 7.82 1.51
C ASP A 209 30.43 6.81 0.70
N SER A 210 29.35 7.22 0.03
CA SER A 210 28.44 6.32 -0.69
C SER A 210 28.47 6.52 -2.21
N VAL A 211 28.32 7.75 -2.68
CA VAL A 211 28.15 8.04 -4.11
C VAL A 211 29.50 7.99 -4.81
N ASN A 212 29.57 7.19 -5.89
CA ASN A 212 30.79 6.91 -6.65
C ASN A 212 31.94 6.24 -5.86
N ALA A 213 31.74 5.92 -4.59
CA ALA A 213 32.71 5.19 -3.78
C ALA A 213 32.69 3.69 -4.11
N PRO A 214 33.86 3.02 -4.24
CA PRO A 214 33.92 1.57 -4.42
C PRO A 214 33.28 0.81 -3.25
N ALA A 215 32.51 -0.23 -3.55
CA ALA A 215 32.10 -1.17 -2.52
C ALA A 215 33.30 -2.01 -2.07
N THR A 216 33.35 -2.33 -0.77
CA THR A 216 34.38 -3.24 -0.24
C THR A 216 34.13 -4.70 -0.60
N THR A 217 32.90 -5.02 -1.01
CA THR A 217 32.52 -6.34 -1.51
C THR A 217 32.24 -6.26 -3.01
N GLY A 218 33.05 -6.94 -3.83
CA GLY A 218 32.82 -7.06 -5.27
C GLY A 218 33.36 -5.88 -6.09
N LYS A 219 32.77 -5.66 -7.27
CA LYS A 219 33.22 -4.66 -8.27
C LYS A 219 32.26 -3.48 -8.44
N LEU A 220 31.19 -3.44 -7.65
CA LEU A 220 30.17 -2.40 -7.74
C LEU A 220 30.62 -1.14 -6.99
N LEU A 221 30.01 -0.02 -7.33
CA LEU A 221 30.04 1.18 -6.47
C LEU A 221 29.03 0.99 -5.35
N ARG A 222 29.24 1.62 -4.20
CA ARG A 222 28.27 1.64 -3.09
C ARG A 222 26.94 2.20 -3.60
N VAL A 223 27.00 3.38 -4.22
CA VAL A 223 25.95 3.97 -5.05
C VAL A 223 26.55 4.40 -6.39
N LYS A 224 25.99 3.90 -7.49
CA LYS A 224 26.25 4.39 -8.85
C LYS A 224 25.07 5.28 -9.30
N PRO A 225 25.29 6.58 -9.47
CA PRO A 225 24.32 7.51 -10.06
C PRO A 225 23.61 6.93 -11.29
N GLY A 226 22.28 6.99 -11.30
CA GLY A 226 21.42 6.60 -12.42
C GLY A 226 21.32 5.08 -12.63
N SER A 227 21.87 4.26 -11.73
CA SER A 227 21.89 2.81 -11.93
C SER A 227 21.66 2.02 -10.65
N ILE A 228 20.39 1.64 -10.43
CA ILE A 228 20.01 0.70 -9.37
C ILE A 228 20.79 -0.62 -9.50
N ARG A 229 20.85 -1.21 -10.71
CA ARG A 229 21.51 -2.51 -10.95
C ARG A 229 23.01 -2.51 -10.63
N SER A 230 23.67 -1.36 -10.73
CA SER A 230 25.11 -1.25 -10.53
C SER A 230 25.47 -0.62 -9.17
N SER A 231 24.51 -0.51 -8.27
CA SER A 231 24.67 0.05 -6.92
C SER A 231 24.62 -1.05 -5.87
N GLN A 232 25.72 -1.28 -5.14
CA GLN A 232 25.80 -2.28 -4.07
C GLN A 232 24.73 -2.06 -3.00
N MET A 233 24.37 -0.81 -2.68
CA MET A 233 23.31 -0.46 -1.75
C MET A 233 21.97 -1.08 -2.17
N ALA A 234 21.59 -0.93 -3.45
CA ALA A 234 20.35 -1.49 -3.99
C ALA A 234 20.30 -3.02 -3.86
N HIS A 235 21.40 -3.71 -4.16
CA HIS A 235 21.52 -5.15 -3.97
C HIS A 235 21.28 -5.57 -2.52
N ARG A 236 21.83 -4.82 -1.56
CA ARG A 236 21.71 -5.12 -0.13
C ARG A 236 20.30 -4.88 0.39
N ILE A 237 19.66 -3.77 0.06
CA ILE A 237 18.32 -3.46 0.58
C ILE A 237 17.21 -4.27 -0.10
N LEU A 238 17.38 -4.64 -1.37
CA LEU A 238 16.44 -5.52 -2.08
C LEU A 238 16.66 -7.01 -1.79
N GLY A 239 17.81 -7.39 -1.24
CA GLY A 239 18.21 -8.79 -1.09
C GLY A 239 18.41 -9.54 -2.42
N GLN A 240 18.64 -8.82 -3.52
CA GLN A 240 18.71 -9.38 -4.87
C GLN A 240 20.16 -9.43 -5.36
N GLY A 241 20.52 -10.50 -6.09
CA GLY A 241 21.84 -10.63 -6.71
C GLY A 241 23.01 -10.65 -5.71
N LEU A 242 22.75 -11.01 -4.46
CA LEU A 242 23.78 -11.14 -3.44
C LEU A 242 24.60 -12.41 -3.67
N PRO A 243 25.93 -12.40 -3.45
CA PRO A 243 26.75 -13.60 -3.49
C PRO A 243 26.34 -14.58 -2.39
N ARG A 244 26.77 -15.85 -2.48
CA ARG A 244 26.53 -16.86 -1.44
C ARG A 244 27.06 -16.36 -0.10
N GLY A 245 26.21 -16.35 0.93
CA GLY A 245 26.52 -15.80 2.25
C GLY A 245 26.33 -14.27 2.38
N GLY A 246 25.89 -13.59 1.32
CA GLY A 246 25.48 -12.19 1.40
C GLY A 246 24.16 -12.04 2.15
N ALA A 247 24.07 -11.02 3.01
CA ALA A 247 22.87 -10.68 3.76
C ALA A 247 22.17 -9.43 3.20
N VAL A 248 20.84 -9.40 3.39
CA VAL A 248 19.98 -8.22 3.23
C VAL A 248 20.32 -7.20 4.31
N MET A 249 20.22 -5.91 3.98
CA MET A 249 20.35 -4.82 4.93
C MET A 249 19.02 -4.07 5.09
N PRO A 250 18.64 -3.64 6.31
CA PRO A 250 19.33 -3.85 7.59
C PRO A 250 19.43 -5.33 8.00
N LEU A 251 20.56 -5.71 8.60
CA LEU A 251 20.84 -7.12 8.95
C LEU A 251 19.79 -7.63 9.95
N GLY A 252 19.25 -8.82 9.69
CA GLY A 252 18.23 -9.45 10.54
C GLY A 252 16.80 -9.23 10.05
N CYS A 253 16.55 -8.38 9.06
CA CYS A 253 15.24 -8.19 8.47
C CYS A 253 14.79 -9.35 7.56
N PRO A 254 13.48 -9.74 7.57
CA PRO A 254 12.38 -9.19 8.39
C PRO A 254 12.25 -9.82 9.80
N GLY A 255 13.23 -10.59 10.27
CA GLY A 255 13.20 -11.33 11.53
C GLY A 255 13.55 -10.50 12.78
N PHE A 256 14.83 -10.46 13.16
CA PHE A 256 15.32 -9.73 14.33
C PHE A 256 16.01 -8.43 13.89
N PRO A 257 15.23 -7.35 13.62
CA PRO A 257 15.81 -6.12 13.15
C PRO A 257 16.72 -5.49 14.21
N PRO A 258 17.68 -4.64 13.79
CA PRO A 258 18.41 -3.82 14.72
C PRO A 258 17.48 -2.78 15.38
N ALA A 259 17.99 -2.01 16.36
CA ALA A 259 17.23 -0.94 17.02
C ALA A 259 16.57 0.04 16.02
N GLY A 260 17.19 0.25 14.86
CA GLY A 260 16.65 1.06 13.78
C GLY A 260 15.48 0.44 13.00
N GLY A 261 15.13 -0.83 13.19
CA GLY A 261 14.04 -1.49 12.46
C GLY A 261 14.40 -1.91 11.03
N CYS A 262 13.43 -2.49 10.32
CA CYS A 262 13.54 -2.78 8.88
C CYS A 262 13.11 -1.58 8.03
N LEU A 263 13.63 -1.53 6.80
CA LEU A 263 13.14 -0.59 5.81
C LEU A 263 11.68 -0.90 5.46
N THR A 264 10.86 0.14 5.46
CA THR A 264 9.53 0.10 4.89
C THR A 264 9.59 0.08 3.35
N PRO A 265 8.50 -0.28 2.66
CA PRO A 265 8.42 -0.16 1.20
C PRO A 265 8.72 1.26 0.73
N GLY A 266 8.19 2.28 1.41
CA GLY A 266 8.39 3.69 1.04
C GLY A 266 9.81 4.20 1.24
N GLU A 267 10.49 3.77 2.32
CA GLU A 267 11.91 4.07 2.52
C GLU A 267 12.79 3.39 1.46
N THR A 268 12.44 2.15 1.09
CA THR A 268 13.14 1.42 0.02
C THR A 268 12.93 2.11 -1.32
N PHE A 269 11.70 2.53 -1.63
CA PHE A 269 11.39 3.31 -2.82
C PHE A 269 12.20 4.61 -2.86
N THR A 270 12.19 5.38 -1.76
CA THR A 270 12.90 6.67 -1.64
C THR A 270 14.39 6.51 -2.01
N ILE A 271 15.07 5.53 -1.41
CA ILE A 271 16.50 5.28 -1.70
C ILE A 271 16.70 4.87 -3.16
N LEU A 272 15.85 3.99 -3.70
CA LEU A 272 16.00 3.49 -5.07
C LEU A 272 15.68 4.56 -6.12
N SER A 273 14.69 5.41 -5.87
CA SER A 273 14.32 6.55 -6.72
C SER A 273 15.44 7.57 -6.76
N TRP A 274 16.01 7.95 -5.61
CA TRP A 274 17.20 8.79 -5.53
C TRP A 274 18.37 8.23 -6.37
N ILE A 275 18.67 6.93 -6.24
CA ILE A 275 19.71 6.29 -7.07
C ILE A 275 19.37 6.39 -8.56
N ALA A 276 18.12 6.12 -8.94
CA ALA A 276 17.66 6.17 -10.33
C ALA A 276 17.70 7.58 -10.93
N GLU A 277 17.46 8.61 -10.12
CA GLU A 277 17.49 10.03 -10.49
C GLU A 277 18.90 10.59 -10.67
N GLY A 278 19.94 9.79 -10.43
CA GLY A 278 21.34 10.23 -10.53
C GLY A 278 22.00 10.48 -9.19
N ALA A 279 21.34 10.12 -8.08
CA ALA A 279 21.83 10.31 -6.73
C ALA A 279 22.29 11.77 -6.48
N PRO A 280 21.43 12.79 -6.69
CA PRO A 280 21.79 14.19 -6.45
C PRO A 280 22.15 14.47 -4.98
N ASP A 281 22.95 15.52 -4.74
CA ASP A 281 23.31 16.05 -3.42
C ASP A 281 22.69 17.44 -3.24
N ASP A 282 21.42 17.46 -2.88
CA ASP A 282 20.54 18.65 -2.83
C ASP A 282 19.75 18.76 -1.52
#